data_AF-F2BCI3-F1
#
_entry.id   AF-F2BCI3-F1
#
_cell.length_a   1.000
_cell.length_b   1.000
_cell.length_c   1.000
_cell.angle_alpha   90.00
_cell.angle_beta   90.00
_cell.angle_gamma   90.00
#
_symmetry.space_group_name_H-M   'P 1'
#
loop_
_entity.id
_entity.type
_entity.pdbx_description
1 polymer ?
#
loop_
_entity_poly.entity_id
_entity_poly.type
_entity_poly.pdbx_seq_one_letter_code
_entity_poly.pdbx_strand_id
1 'polypeptide(L)'
;MIDQSFISYAADILADTDTGLSGSKLVKYCNKYAVKYSVSIPYGAYPFPNGTPNKRTVLSKNLQTFKPEQQYALIQELCNIPEFADNERVIDLSNKLISHYPQFAKNTEYIPEFIEETRDWLDKYPKVQKYYQSALLKKDSVGHYRNSLDDLRLSFEIFLKELLQNEKSIENQKSKLGVYLNNKKISKEIRNSYVKISELVDNYQNNHIKHGDGFKEVEIDLIFELTTVLMRFLIKLNGR
;
A
#
# COMPACT_ATOMS: atom_id res chain seq x y z
N MET A 1 -10.04 -2.05 17.60
CA MET A 1 -11.34 -2.29 16.93
C MET A 1 -11.54 -1.13 15.94
N ILE A 2 -12.14 -1.35 14.77
CA ILE A 2 -12.54 -0.21 13.93
C ILE A 2 -13.81 0.38 14.56
N ASP A 3 -13.85 1.70 14.73
CA ASP A 3 -14.93 2.35 15.47
C ASP A 3 -16.25 2.28 14.68
N GLN A 4 -17.37 2.10 15.38
CA GLN A 4 -18.70 2.02 14.75
C GLN A 4 -19.04 3.28 13.93
N SER A 5 -18.54 4.44 14.35
CA SER A 5 -18.66 5.69 13.61
C SER A 5 -17.92 5.62 12.27
N PHE A 6 -16.73 5.01 12.24
CA PHE A 6 -15.98 4.80 11.01
C PHE A 6 -16.66 3.78 10.09
N ILE A 7 -17.19 2.69 10.64
CA ILE A 7 -17.96 1.70 9.86
C ILE A 7 -19.19 2.33 9.21
N SER A 8 -19.93 3.16 9.95
CA SER A 8 -21.08 3.87 9.41
C SER A 8 -20.68 4.88 8.33
N TYR A 9 -19.62 5.65 8.58
CA TYR A 9 -19.05 6.58 7.60
C TYR A 9 -18.61 5.89 6.30
N ALA A 10 -17.88 4.76 6.41
CA ALA A 10 -17.48 3.97 5.26
C ALA A 10 -18.69 3.45 4.49
N ALA A 11 -19.71 2.96 5.20
CA ALA A 11 -20.93 2.45 4.57
C ALA A 11 -21.74 3.55 3.86
N ASP A 12 -21.76 4.77 4.41
CA ASP A 12 -22.45 5.91 3.80
C ASP A 12 -21.84 6.32 2.45
N ILE A 13 -20.52 6.15 2.30
CA ILE A 13 -19.78 6.45 1.07
C ILE A 13 -19.89 5.26 0.09
N LEU A 14 -19.51 4.06 0.52
CA LEU A 14 -19.39 2.89 -0.36
C LEU A 14 -20.74 2.34 -0.83
N ALA A 15 -21.81 2.57 -0.07
CA ALA A 15 -23.17 2.15 -0.40
C ALA A 15 -24.10 3.34 -0.69
N ASP A 16 -23.52 4.48 -1.06
CA ASP A 16 -24.26 5.65 -1.51
C ASP A 16 -25.25 5.33 -2.64
N THR A 17 -26.31 6.13 -2.75
CA THR A 17 -27.39 5.89 -3.72
C THR A 17 -26.89 6.09 -5.14
N ASP A 18 -26.16 7.18 -5.37
CA ASP A 18 -25.82 7.69 -6.70
C ASP A 18 -24.37 7.37 -7.07
N THR A 19 -23.49 7.43 -6.07
CA THR A 19 -22.04 7.31 -6.25
C THR A 19 -21.44 6.06 -5.62
N GLY A 20 -22.26 5.18 -5.06
CA GLY A 20 -21.85 3.96 -4.35
C GLY A 20 -22.20 2.68 -5.11
N LEU A 21 -21.82 1.54 -4.54
CA LEU A 21 -22.05 0.22 -5.14
C LEU A 21 -23.54 -0.13 -5.20
N SER A 22 -23.90 -0.96 -6.18
CA SER A 22 -25.21 -1.61 -6.22
C SER A 22 -25.37 -2.60 -5.06
N GLY A 23 -26.63 -2.86 -4.66
CA GLY A 23 -26.92 -3.84 -3.62
C GLY A 23 -26.39 -5.24 -3.95
N SER A 24 -26.46 -5.65 -5.22
CA SER A 24 -25.92 -6.92 -5.69
C SER A 24 -24.40 -7.02 -5.54
N LYS A 25 -23.66 -5.95 -5.85
CA LYS A 25 -22.19 -5.92 -5.70
C LYS A 25 -21.79 -5.95 -4.23
N LEU A 26 -22.45 -5.15 -3.38
CA LEU A 26 -22.21 -5.15 -1.93
C LEU A 26 -22.36 -6.55 -1.34
N VAL A 27 -23.47 -7.22 -1.65
CA VAL A 27 -23.74 -8.59 -1.19
C VAL A 27 -22.68 -9.57 -1.71
N LYS A 28 -22.26 -9.45 -2.98
CA LYS A 28 -21.19 -10.29 -3.55
C LYS A 28 -19.89 -10.19 -2.75
N TYR A 29 -19.41 -8.99 -2.46
CA TYR A 29 -18.16 -8.79 -1.70
C TYR A 29 -18.31 -9.21 -0.23
N CYS A 30 -19.43 -8.88 0.42
CA CYS A 30 -19.69 -9.34 1.78
C CYS A 30 -19.70 -10.87 1.87
N ASN A 31 -20.34 -11.56 0.91
CA ASN A 31 -20.36 -13.03 0.85
C ASN A 31 -18.97 -13.62 0.58
N LYS A 32 -18.15 -13.00 -0.28
CA LYS A 32 -16.76 -13.42 -0.50
C LYS A 32 -16.00 -13.47 0.83
N TYR A 33 -16.14 -12.45 1.66
CA TYR A 33 -15.50 -12.38 2.98
C TYR A 33 -16.13 -13.31 4.01
N ALA A 34 -17.46 -13.42 4.01
CA ALA A 34 -18.20 -14.34 4.86
C ALA A 34 -17.72 -15.79 4.67
N VAL A 35 -17.58 -16.23 3.41
CA VAL A 35 -17.04 -17.55 3.07
C VAL A 35 -15.56 -17.65 3.44
N LYS A 36 -14.72 -16.67 3.05
CA LYS A 36 -13.27 -16.67 3.33
C LYS A 36 -12.96 -16.84 4.82
N TYR A 37 -13.73 -16.19 5.68
CA TYR A 37 -13.49 -16.17 7.12
C TYR A 37 -14.46 -17.01 7.94
N SER A 38 -15.36 -17.75 7.30
CA SER A 38 -16.41 -18.54 7.97
C SER A 38 -17.24 -17.69 8.96
N VAL A 39 -17.63 -16.49 8.53
CA VAL A 39 -18.43 -15.53 9.32
C VAL A 39 -19.86 -15.49 8.78
N SER A 40 -20.86 -15.59 9.66
CA SER A 40 -22.26 -15.40 9.29
C SER A 40 -22.61 -13.91 9.22
N ILE A 41 -23.11 -13.45 8.08
CA ILE A 41 -23.54 -12.06 7.88
C ILE A 41 -25.07 -11.94 7.87
N PRO A 42 -25.66 -10.85 8.39
CA PRO A 42 -27.11 -10.69 8.48
C PRO A 42 -27.79 -10.47 7.12
N TYR A 43 -27.09 -9.90 6.12
CA TYR A 43 -27.65 -9.58 4.82
C TYR A 43 -26.76 -10.09 3.68
N GLY A 44 -26.84 -11.40 3.41
CA GLY A 44 -26.09 -12.08 2.36
C GLY A 44 -26.87 -12.39 1.07
N ALA A 45 -28.11 -11.92 0.93
CA ALA A 45 -28.97 -12.23 -0.22
C ALA A 45 -29.38 -10.96 -1.00
N TYR A 46 -29.49 -11.10 -2.32
CA TYR A 46 -30.02 -10.08 -3.24
C TYR A 46 -30.92 -10.75 -4.30
N PRO A 47 -32.07 -10.17 -4.70
CA PRO A 47 -32.63 -8.89 -4.28
C PRO A 47 -32.97 -8.87 -2.78
N PHE A 48 -32.89 -7.69 -2.17
CA PHE A 48 -33.14 -7.56 -0.74
C PHE A 48 -34.61 -7.88 -0.42
N PRO A 49 -34.89 -8.76 0.56
CA PRO A 49 -36.26 -9.05 0.99
C PRO A 49 -37.01 -7.80 1.44
N ASN A 50 -38.34 -7.82 1.37
CA ASN A 50 -39.18 -6.73 1.88
C ASN A 50 -38.87 -6.46 3.37
N GLY A 51 -38.74 -5.19 3.74
CA GLY A 51 -38.35 -4.76 5.09
C GLY A 51 -36.84 -4.78 5.36
N THR A 52 -36.01 -5.17 4.38
CA THR A 52 -34.56 -4.97 4.48
C THR A 52 -34.25 -3.48 4.54
N PRO A 53 -33.37 -3.03 5.46
CA PRO A 53 -33.00 -1.63 5.54
C PRO A 53 -32.22 -1.19 4.29
N ASN A 54 -31.95 0.10 4.17
CA ASN A 54 -31.24 0.66 3.02
C ASN A 54 -29.82 0.08 2.86
N LYS A 55 -29.22 0.25 1.66
CA LYS A 55 -27.90 -0.29 1.30
C LYS A 55 -26.80 0.09 2.31
N ARG A 56 -26.80 1.34 2.78
CA ARG A 56 -25.85 1.88 3.77
C ARG A 56 -25.93 1.10 5.09
N THR A 57 -27.15 0.90 5.58
CA THR A 57 -27.41 0.12 6.80
C THR A 57 -27.05 -1.35 6.63
N VAL A 58 -27.35 -1.93 5.47
CA VAL A 58 -26.99 -3.31 5.12
C VAL A 58 -25.47 -3.51 5.18
N LEU A 59 -24.70 -2.65 4.50
CA LEU A 59 -23.25 -2.74 4.49
C LEU A 59 -22.67 -2.54 5.91
N SER A 60 -23.14 -1.53 6.65
CA SER A 60 -22.69 -1.27 8.03
C SER A 60 -22.92 -2.50 8.93
N LYS A 61 -24.11 -3.10 8.89
CA LYS A 61 -24.43 -4.29 9.69
C LYS A 61 -23.64 -5.52 9.28
N ASN A 62 -23.38 -5.72 7.98
CA ASN A 62 -22.51 -6.81 7.53
C ASN A 62 -21.07 -6.59 8.02
N LEU A 63 -20.51 -5.39 7.87
CA LEU A 63 -19.16 -5.05 8.33
C LEU A 63 -18.98 -5.32 9.84
N GLN A 64 -19.97 -4.99 10.66
CA GLN A 64 -19.92 -5.19 12.11
C GLN A 64 -19.80 -6.66 12.55
N THR A 65 -20.06 -7.63 11.67
CA THR A 65 -19.89 -9.07 11.99
C THR A 65 -18.45 -9.56 11.90
N PHE A 66 -17.59 -8.83 11.20
CA PHE A 66 -16.20 -9.21 10.96
C PHE A 66 -15.28 -8.71 12.08
N LYS A 67 -14.14 -9.39 12.28
CA LYS A 67 -13.07 -8.91 13.18
C LYS A 67 -12.41 -7.64 12.62
N PRO A 68 -11.73 -6.81 13.43
CA PRO A 68 -11.15 -5.54 12.98
C PRO A 68 -10.25 -5.64 11.75
N GLU A 69 -9.41 -6.67 11.67
CA GLU A 69 -8.50 -6.93 10.53
C GLU A 69 -9.29 -7.26 9.26
N GLN A 70 -10.40 -7.99 9.42
CA GLN A 70 -11.28 -8.41 8.32
C GLN A 70 -12.16 -7.24 7.85
N GLN A 71 -12.60 -6.38 8.78
CA GLN A 71 -13.30 -5.13 8.49
C GLN A 71 -12.40 -4.20 7.67
N TYR A 72 -11.16 -3.99 8.12
CA TYR A 72 -10.16 -3.22 7.40
C TYR A 72 -10.01 -3.75 5.98
N ALA A 73 -9.80 -5.06 5.86
CA ALA A 73 -9.59 -5.71 4.58
C ALA A 73 -10.76 -5.55 3.61
N LEU A 74 -11.98 -5.78 4.10
CA LEU A 74 -13.18 -5.63 3.27
C LEU A 74 -13.38 -4.17 2.85
N ILE A 75 -13.22 -3.20 3.76
CA ILE A 75 -13.40 -1.78 3.42
C ILE A 75 -12.32 -1.36 2.40
N GLN A 76 -11.07 -1.76 2.60
CA GLN A 76 -9.99 -1.45 1.67
C GLN A 76 -10.26 -2.06 0.29
N GLU A 77 -10.66 -3.33 0.21
CA GLU A 77 -10.99 -3.98 -1.07
C GLU A 77 -12.18 -3.29 -1.76
N LEU A 78 -13.19 -2.85 -1.00
CA LEU A 78 -14.31 -2.11 -1.56
C LEU A 78 -13.88 -0.73 -2.09
N CYS A 79 -13.00 -0.01 -1.39
CA CYS A 79 -12.43 1.25 -1.86
C CYS A 79 -11.63 1.06 -3.16
N ASN A 80 -11.03 -0.11 -3.33
CA ASN A 80 -10.14 -0.42 -4.45
C ASN A 80 -10.84 -0.95 -5.71
N ILE A 81 -12.18 -0.96 -5.74
CA ILE A 81 -12.92 -1.38 -6.92
C ILE A 81 -12.69 -0.36 -8.05
N PRO A 82 -12.39 -0.79 -9.30
CA PRO A 82 -12.09 0.13 -10.41
C PRO A 82 -13.16 1.21 -10.67
N GLU A 83 -14.42 0.94 -10.33
CA GLU A 83 -15.54 1.89 -10.43
C GLU A 83 -15.38 3.13 -9.53
N PHE A 84 -14.49 3.07 -8.54
CA PHE A 84 -14.18 4.17 -7.64
C PHE A 84 -12.85 4.87 -7.92
N ALA A 85 -12.17 4.53 -9.03
CA ALA A 85 -10.86 5.10 -9.37
C ALA A 85 -10.84 6.64 -9.29
N ASP A 86 -11.91 7.29 -9.76
CA ASP A 86 -12.04 8.75 -9.80
C ASP A 86 -12.97 9.32 -8.71
N ASN A 87 -13.39 8.50 -7.72
CA ASN A 87 -14.30 8.95 -6.68
C ASN A 87 -13.52 9.54 -5.49
N GLU A 88 -13.38 10.87 -5.46
CA GLU A 88 -12.65 11.60 -4.41
C GLU A 88 -13.09 11.26 -2.98
N ARG A 89 -14.38 10.96 -2.76
CA ARG A 89 -14.89 10.59 -1.42
C ARG A 89 -14.40 9.21 -1.00
N VAL A 90 -14.27 8.27 -1.95
CA VAL A 90 -13.74 6.93 -1.70
C VAL A 90 -12.23 6.99 -1.49
N ILE A 91 -11.53 7.83 -2.25
CA ILE A 91 -10.08 8.08 -2.06
C ILE A 91 -9.83 8.67 -0.65
N ASP A 92 -10.61 9.67 -0.24
CA ASP A 92 -10.55 10.24 1.11
C ASP A 92 -10.89 9.23 2.22
N LEU A 93 -11.87 8.35 1.98
CA LEU A 93 -12.17 7.24 2.89
C LEU A 93 -10.98 6.27 3.02
N SER A 94 -10.34 5.91 1.91
CA SER A 94 -9.18 5.02 1.88
C SER A 94 -8.01 5.63 2.66
N ASN A 95 -7.70 6.91 2.43
CA ASN A 95 -6.73 7.68 3.21
C ASN A 95 -7.01 7.64 4.71
N LYS A 96 -8.26 7.88 5.12
CA LYS A 96 -8.65 7.87 6.53
C LYS A 96 -8.55 6.46 7.13
N LEU A 97 -8.91 5.43 6.39
CA LEU A 97 -8.78 4.03 6.82
C LEU A 97 -7.32 3.70 7.12
N ILE A 98 -6.42 4.00 6.18
CA ILE A 98 -4.97 3.77 6.31
C ILE A 98 -4.40 4.59 7.48
N SER A 99 -4.79 5.86 7.61
CA SER A 99 -4.24 6.75 8.63
C SER A 99 -4.74 6.42 10.04
N HIS A 100 -6.00 6.02 10.21
CA HIS A 100 -6.60 5.77 11.53
C HIS A 100 -6.34 4.35 12.02
N TYR A 101 -6.21 3.38 11.10
CA TYR A 101 -6.09 1.97 11.44
C TYR A 101 -4.90 1.25 10.76
N PRO A 102 -3.69 1.84 10.73
CA PRO A 102 -2.54 1.26 10.04
C PRO A 102 -2.15 -0.14 10.58
N GLN A 103 -2.48 -0.45 11.83
CA GLN A 103 -2.21 -1.73 12.46
C GLN A 103 -2.93 -2.92 11.82
N PHE A 104 -4.04 -2.70 11.10
CA PHE A 104 -4.86 -3.76 10.51
C PHE A 104 -4.53 -4.06 9.04
N ALA A 105 -3.67 -3.25 8.44
CA ALA A 105 -3.34 -3.36 7.03
C ALA A 105 -2.40 -4.51 6.66
N LYS A 106 -1.92 -5.27 7.64
CA LYS A 106 -0.98 -6.38 7.42
C LYS A 106 -1.58 -7.61 6.70
N ASN A 107 -2.88 -7.60 6.37
CA ASN A 107 -3.61 -8.84 6.02
C ASN A 107 -4.34 -8.83 4.67
N THR A 108 -4.08 -7.88 3.77
CA THR A 108 -4.93 -7.68 2.60
C THR A 108 -4.44 -8.26 1.28
N GLU A 109 -3.14 -8.58 1.11
CA GLU A 109 -2.64 -9.17 -0.14
C GLU A 109 -1.36 -9.99 0.07
N TYR A 110 -1.02 -10.86 -0.88
CA TYR A 110 0.23 -11.62 -0.84
C TYR A 110 1.41 -10.63 -0.94
N ILE A 111 2.07 -10.39 0.19
CA ILE A 111 3.34 -9.66 0.20
C ILE A 111 4.45 -10.71 -0.04
N PRO A 112 5.26 -10.57 -1.12
CA PRO A 112 6.40 -11.45 -1.33
C PRO A 112 7.30 -11.53 -0.08
N GLU A 113 7.75 -12.73 0.28
CA GLU A 113 8.55 -12.98 1.50
C GLU A 113 9.76 -12.04 1.63
N PHE A 114 10.44 -11.73 0.52
CA PHE A 114 11.58 -10.83 0.56
C PHE A 114 11.23 -9.38 0.93
N ILE A 115 10.01 -8.93 0.65
CA ILE A 115 9.50 -7.61 1.04
C ILE A 115 9.26 -7.61 2.56
N GLU A 116 8.66 -8.68 3.09
CA GLU A 116 8.46 -8.84 4.54
C GLU A 116 9.78 -8.88 5.31
N GLU A 117 10.73 -9.71 4.87
CA GLU A 117 12.06 -9.76 5.48
C GLU A 117 12.75 -8.40 5.48
N THR A 118 12.65 -7.67 4.36
CA THR A 118 13.30 -6.35 4.23
C THR A 118 12.63 -5.34 5.16
N ARG A 119 11.29 -5.35 5.25
CA ARG A 119 10.51 -4.53 6.19
C ARG A 119 10.98 -4.76 7.63
N ASP A 120 11.22 -6.00 8.01
CA ASP A 120 11.62 -6.36 9.36
C ASP A 120 13.09 -5.95 9.64
N TRP A 121 14.02 -6.10 8.68
CA TRP A 121 15.39 -5.61 8.88
C TRP A 121 15.50 -4.08 8.95
N LEU A 122 14.49 -3.37 8.46
CA LEU A 122 14.41 -1.92 8.61
C LEU A 122 14.08 -1.46 10.04
N ASP A 123 13.84 -2.36 11.00
CA ASP A 123 13.71 -2.03 12.43
C ASP A 123 14.92 -1.22 12.96
N LYS A 124 16.11 -1.44 12.38
CA LYS A 124 17.35 -0.70 12.71
C LYS A 124 17.37 0.73 12.16
N TYR A 125 16.40 1.08 11.31
CA TYR A 125 16.27 2.36 10.61
C TYR A 125 14.83 2.89 10.76
N PRO A 126 14.38 3.32 11.96
CA PRO A 126 12.97 3.58 12.23
C PRO A 126 12.31 4.61 11.29
N LYS A 127 13.07 5.64 10.86
CA LYS A 127 12.58 6.64 9.89
C LYS A 127 12.36 6.02 8.51
N VAL A 128 13.32 5.23 8.04
CA VAL A 128 13.22 4.49 6.77
C VAL A 128 12.02 3.53 6.82
N GLN A 129 11.90 2.77 7.91
CA GLN A 129 10.82 1.81 8.08
C GLN A 129 9.45 2.47 8.03
N LYS A 130 9.27 3.63 8.68
CA LYS A 130 8.02 4.39 8.66
C LYS A 130 7.57 4.70 7.22
N TYR A 131 8.46 5.25 6.40
CA TYR A 131 8.13 5.57 5.01
C TYR A 131 7.97 4.32 4.15
N TYR A 132 8.78 3.29 4.38
CA TYR A 132 8.65 2.00 3.68
C TYR A 132 7.29 1.34 3.94
N GLN A 133 6.85 1.28 5.19
CA GLN A 133 5.54 0.76 5.56
C GLN A 133 4.43 1.62 4.96
N SER A 134 4.52 2.94 5.05
CA SER A 134 3.56 3.85 4.41
C SER A 134 3.43 3.60 2.90
N ALA A 135 4.55 3.40 2.21
CA ALA A 135 4.57 3.06 0.80
C ALA A 135 3.86 1.72 0.53
N LEU A 136 4.17 0.68 1.30
CA LEU A 136 3.56 -0.65 1.16
C LEU A 136 2.04 -0.60 1.35
N LEU A 137 1.56 0.17 2.34
CA LEU A 137 0.13 0.35 2.62
C LEU A 137 -0.62 1.01 1.46
N LYS A 138 0.02 2.01 0.84
CA LYS A 138 -0.58 2.82 -0.22
C LYS A 138 -0.48 2.16 -1.60
N LYS A 139 0.44 1.19 -1.75
CA LYS A 139 0.78 0.57 -3.05
C LYS A 139 -0.43 -0.04 -3.72
N ASP A 140 -1.26 -0.71 -2.94
CA ASP A 140 -2.44 -1.43 -3.44
C ASP A 140 -3.72 -0.63 -3.18
N SER A 141 -3.61 0.66 -2.84
CA SER A 141 -4.76 1.50 -2.51
C SER A 141 -5.08 2.45 -3.68
N VAL A 142 -6.30 2.38 -4.19
CA VAL A 142 -6.78 3.19 -5.31
C VAL A 142 -6.60 4.68 -5.01
N GLY A 143 -6.08 5.41 -5.99
CA GLY A 143 -5.76 6.83 -5.86
C GLY A 143 -4.49 7.14 -5.07
N HIS A 144 -3.76 6.13 -4.56
CA HIS A 144 -2.56 6.32 -3.73
C HIS A 144 -1.26 5.80 -4.32
N TYR A 145 -1.29 5.31 -5.56
CA TYR A 145 -0.12 4.84 -6.29
C TYR A 145 1.03 5.85 -6.30
N ARG A 146 0.73 7.12 -6.61
CA ARG A 146 1.71 8.21 -6.58
C ARG A 146 2.30 8.40 -5.18
N ASN A 147 1.45 8.44 -4.16
CA ASN A 147 1.88 8.60 -2.78
C ASN A 147 2.71 7.40 -2.29
N SER A 148 2.39 6.20 -2.74
CA SER A 148 3.17 4.99 -2.47
C SER A 148 4.58 5.12 -3.03
N LEU A 149 4.69 5.51 -4.30
CA LEU A 149 5.98 5.70 -4.96
C LEU A 149 6.78 6.86 -4.35
N ASP A 150 6.14 7.97 -4.00
CA ASP A 150 6.79 9.10 -3.30
C ASP A 150 7.33 8.68 -1.92
N ASP A 151 6.54 7.97 -1.12
CA ASP A 151 6.96 7.46 0.18
C ASP A 151 8.11 6.44 0.05
N LEU A 152 8.05 5.58 -0.97
CA LEU A 152 9.11 4.61 -1.25
C LEU A 152 10.42 5.29 -1.64
N ARG A 153 10.35 6.33 -2.50
CA ARG A 153 11.52 7.14 -2.88
C ARG A 153 12.13 7.80 -1.65
N LEU A 154 11.31 8.41 -0.80
CA LEU A 154 11.77 9.07 0.42
C LEU A 154 12.41 8.06 1.39
N SER A 155 11.82 6.89 1.54
CA SER A 155 12.39 5.77 2.31
C SER A 155 13.78 5.41 1.80
N PHE A 156 13.94 5.20 0.49
CA PHE A 156 15.22 4.84 -0.10
C PHE A 156 16.27 5.96 0.05
N GLU A 157 15.88 7.22 -0.15
CA GLU A 157 16.78 8.36 0.01
C GLU A 157 17.29 8.48 1.46
N ILE A 158 16.39 8.42 2.45
CA ILE A 158 16.76 8.46 3.87
C ILE A 158 17.69 7.30 4.20
N PHE A 159 17.41 6.10 3.71
CA PHE A 159 18.25 4.94 3.93
C PHE A 159 19.67 5.13 3.39
N LEU A 160 19.82 5.67 2.18
CA LEU A 160 21.13 5.97 1.61
C LEU A 160 21.87 7.04 2.40
N LYS A 161 21.17 8.08 2.87
CA LYS A 161 21.75 9.14 3.71
C LYS A 161 22.28 8.59 5.03
N GLU A 162 21.50 7.75 5.71
CA GLU A 162 21.87 7.12 6.98
C GLU A 162 23.04 6.13 6.78
N LEU A 163 22.98 5.26 5.76
CA LEU A 163 24.02 4.26 5.49
C LEU A 163 25.35 4.88 5.05
N LEU A 164 25.32 5.89 4.19
CA LEU A 164 26.50 6.52 3.59
C LEU A 164 26.91 7.81 4.31
N GLN A 165 26.29 8.10 5.46
CA GLN A 165 26.55 9.24 6.33
C GLN A 165 26.68 10.57 5.56
N ASN A 166 25.62 10.95 4.86
CA ASN A 166 25.57 12.18 4.07
C ASN A 166 24.14 12.66 3.80
N GLU A 167 23.98 13.83 3.18
CA GLU A 167 22.67 14.45 2.95
C GLU A 167 22.28 14.56 1.46
N LYS A 168 22.89 13.76 0.58
CA LYS A 168 22.66 13.84 -0.87
C LYS A 168 21.36 13.15 -1.29
N SER A 169 20.70 13.69 -2.32
CA SER A 169 19.61 13.03 -3.04
C SER A 169 20.09 11.76 -3.76
N ILE A 170 19.16 10.87 -4.10
CA ILE A 170 19.47 9.57 -4.75
C ILE A 170 20.37 9.76 -5.99
N GLU A 171 20.04 10.69 -6.90
CA GLU A 171 20.81 10.94 -8.12
C GLU A 171 22.29 11.32 -7.86
N ASN A 172 22.56 11.90 -6.69
CA ASN A 172 23.86 12.40 -6.27
C ASN A 172 24.66 11.40 -5.42
N GLN A 173 24.11 10.21 -5.14
CA GLN A 173 24.77 9.17 -4.34
C GLN A 173 25.73 8.26 -5.15
N LYS A 174 25.71 8.31 -6.49
CA LYS A 174 26.42 7.35 -7.38
C LYS A 174 27.88 7.09 -6.99
N SER A 175 28.65 8.16 -6.78
CA SER A 175 30.07 8.06 -6.41
C SER A 175 30.26 7.39 -5.04
N LYS A 176 29.49 7.81 -4.02
CA LYS A 176 29.58 7.24 -2.66
C LYS A 176 29.12 5.78 -2.63
N LEU A 177 28.06 5.44 -3.36
CA LEU A 177 27.60 4.06 -3.54
C LEU A 177 28.68 3.19 -4.20
N GLY A 178 29.31 3.68 -5.27
CA GLY A 178 30.40 2.98 -5.94
C GLY A 178 31.56 2.66 -5.00
N VAL A 179 31.97 3.65 -4.18
CA VAL A 179 33.02 3.48 -3.17
C VAL A 179 32.59 2.48 -2.08
N TYR A 180 31.38 2.63 -1.53
CA TYR A 180 30.84 1.73 -0.50
C TYR A 180 30.83 0.27 -0.97
N LEU A 181 30.27 0.02 -2.16
CA LEU A 181 30.19 -1.33 -2.71
C LEU A 181 31.57 -1.89 -3.06
N ASN A 182 32.52 -1.06 -3.50
CA ASN A 182 33.90 -1.48 -3.73
C ASN A 182 34.60 -1.89 -2.42
N ASN A 183 34.39 -1.13 -1.35
CA ASN A 183 34.94 -1.44 -0.02
C ASN A 183 34.34 -2.74 0.55
N LYS A 184 33.07 -3.04 0.23
CA LYS A 184 32.42 -4.33 0.53
C LYS A 184 32.84 -5.47 -0.43
N LYS A 185 33.83 -5.25 -1.30
CA LYS A 185 34.39 -6.23 -2.25
C LYS A 185 33.37 -6.81 -3.24
N ILE A 186 32.34 -6.04 -3.58
CA ILE A 186 31.34 -6.45 -4.59
C ILE A 186 31.94 -6.40 -5.99
N SER A 187 31.63 -7.41 -6.82
CA SER A 187 32.11 -7.51 -8.20
C SER A 187 31.68 -6.31 -9.05
N LYS A 188 32.52 -5.93 -10.00
CA LYS A 188 32.36 -4.70 -10.80
C LYS A 188 31.02 -4.68 -11.54
N GLU A 189 30.59 -5.81 -12.09
CA GLU A 189 29.34 -5.99 -12.82
C GLU A 189 28.14 -5.66 -11.94
N ILE A 190 28.13 -6.22 -10.71
CA ILE A 190 27.04 -6.00 -9.75
C ILE A 190 27.03 -4.55 -9.27
N ARG A 191 28.20 -3.94 -9.01
CA ARG A 191 28.28 -2.52 -8.65
C ARG A 191 27.71 -1.62 -9.74
N ASN A 192 28.08 -1.89 -10.99
CA ASN A 192 27.60 -1.12 -12.14
C ASN A 192 26.09 -1.29 -12.32
N SER A 193 25.57 -2.51 -12.20
CA SER A 193 24.13 -2.77 -12.28
C SER A 193 23.35 -2.11 -11.15
N TYR A 194 23.87 -2.13 -9.91
CA TYR A 194 23.26 -1.46 -8.78
C TYR A 194 23.06 0.04 -9.06
N VAL A 195 24.11 0.71 -9.54
CA VAL A 195 24.04 2.13 -9.89
C VAL A 195 23.01 2.39 -10.98
N LYS A 196 22.98 1.57 -12.04
CA LYS A 196 21.99 1.70 -13.13
C LYS A 196 20.55 1.49 -12.68
N ILE A 197 20.30 0.53 -11.80
CA ILE A 197 18.95 0.28 -11.27
C ILE A 197 18.54 1.43 -10.34
N SER A 198 19.46 1.93 -9.51
CA SER A 198 19.22 3.11 -8.67
C SER A 198 18.90 4.35 -9.49
N GLU A 199 19.58 4.54 -10.63
CA GLU A 199 19.29 5.61 -11.60
C GLU A 199 17.93 5.42 -12.28
N LEU A 200 17.58 4.18 -12.65
CA LEU A 200 16.27 3.87 -13.22
C LEU A 200 15.14 4.25 -12.25
N VAL A 201 15.26 3.85 -10.98
CA VAL A 201 14.26 4.18 -9.94
C VAL A 201 14.12 5.70 -9.79
N ASP A 202 15.23 6.43 -9.71
CA ASP A 202 15.19 7.90 -9.56
C ASP A 202 14.64 8.60 -10.81
N ASN A 203 15.06 8.19 -12.01
CA ASN A 203 14.55 8.73 -13.27
C ASN A 203 13.05 8.46 -13.45
N TYR A 204 12.58 7.26 -13.10
CA TYR A 204 11.15 6.93 -13.17
C TYR A 204 10.33 7.87 -12.30
N GLN A 205 10.77 8.05 -11.05
CA GLN A 205 10.13 8.96 -10.10
C GLN A 205 10.13 10.41 -10.59
N ASN A 206 11.26 10.88 -11.11
CA ASN A 206 11.38 12.24 -11.62
C ASN A 206 10.47 12.49 -12.83
N ASN A 207 10.39 11.54 -13.76
CA ASN A 207 9.68 11.72 -15.03
C ASN A 207 8.17 11.45 -14.93
N HIS A 208 7.76 10.48 -14.11
CA HIS A 208 6.38 9.98 -14.11
C HIS A 208 5.60 10.32 -12.84
N ILE A 209 6.30 10.66 -11.75
CA ILE A 209 5.67 10.92 -10.44
C ILE A 209 5.74 12.41 -10.10
N LYS A 210 6.89 13.10 -10.28
CA LYS A 210 6.98 14.53 -9.93
C LYS A 210 6.15 15.45 -10.82
N HIS A 211 6.01 15.14 -12.11
CA HIS A 211 5.50 16.09 -13.13
C HIS A 211 4.19 15.69 -13.83
N GLY A 212 3.48 14.63 -13.41
CA GLY A 212 2.16 14.29 -13.99
C GLY A 212 1.56 12.96 -13.50
N ASP A 213 0.48 12.53 -14.16
CA ASP A 213 -0.24 11.25 -13.94
C ASP A 213 0.26 10.15 -14.91
N GLY A 214 1.55 10.17 -15.24
CA GLY A 214 2.14 9.37 -16.32
C GLY A 214 2.64 7.98 -15.92
N PHE A 215 2.30 7.50 -14.73
CA PHE A 215 2.67 6.16 -14.26
C PHE A 215 1.67 5.13 -14.79
N LYS A 216 2.14 3.90 -15.01
CA LYS A 216 1.24 2.77 -15.31
C LYS A 216 1.15 1.88 -14.08
N GLU A 217 -0.05 1.45 -13.74
CA GLU A 217 -0.27 0.60 -12.56
C GLU A 217 0.61 -0.66 -12.57
N VAL A 218 0.76 -1.29 -13.75
CA VAL A 218 1.62 -2.48 -13.94
C VAL A 218 3.12 -2.23 -13.65
N GLU A 219 3.57 -0.97 -13.69
CA GLU A 219 4.97 -0.60 -13.43
C GLU A 219 5.22 -0.35 -11.93
N ILE A 220 4.18 -0.11 -11.13
CA ILE A 220 4.30 0.22 -9.69
C ILE A 220 4.95 -0.94 -8.93
N ASP A 221 4.46 -2.16 -9.18
CA ASP A 221 5.02 -3.37 -8.60
C ASP A 221 6.52 -3.48 -8.89
N LEU A 222 6.90 -3.32 -10.16
CA LEU A 222 8.28 -3.41 -10.59
C LEU A 222 9.17 -2.38 -9.89
N ILE A 223 8.74 -1.12 -9.82
CA ILE A 223 9.51 -0.06 -9.15
C ILE A 223 9.62 -0.32 -7.65
N PHE A 224 8.55 -0.81 -7.02
CA PHE A 224 8.54 -1.17 -5.61
C PHE A 224 9.53 -2.30 -5.30
N GLU A 225 9.47 -3.36 -6.10
CA GLU A 225 10.33 -4.53 -5.93
C GLU A 225 11.79 -4.20 -6.21
N LEU A 226 12.11 -3.46 -7.28
CA LEU A 226 13.47 -3.03 -7.58
C LEU A 226 14.07 -2.19 -6.45
N THR A 227 13.31 -1.23 -5.94
CA THR A 227 13.76 -0.39 -4.81
C THR A 227 13.98 -1.23 -3.56
N THR A 228 13.07 -2.16 -3.27
CA THR A 228 13.20 -3.09 -2.15
C THR A 228 14.44 -3.97 -2.29
N VAL A 229 14.72 -4.51 -3.47
CA VAL A 229 15.91 -5.32 -3.74
C VAL A 229 17.20 -4.52 -3.53
N LEU A 230 17.24 -3.26 -3.96
CA LEU A 230 18.38 -2.36 -3.71
C LEU A 230 18.61 -2.17 -2.20
N MET A 231 17.56 -1.81 -1.45
CA MET A 231 17.63 -1.64 0.01
C MET A 231 18.06 -2.92 0.71
N ARG A 232 17.42 -4.05 0.37
CA ARG A 232 17.71 -5.39 0.92
C ARG A 232 19.17 -5.78 0.72
N PHE A 233 19.72 -5.52 -0.47
CA PHE A 233 21.12 -5.82 -0.78
C PHE A 233 22.07 -5.04 0.13
N LEU A 234 21.86 -3.74 0.27
CA LEU A 234 22.69 -2.89 1.13
C LEU A 234 22.59 -3.26 2.62
N ILE A 235 21.39 -3.57 3.12
CA ILE A 235 21.18 -4.03 4.51
C ILE A 235 21.98 -5.29 4.78
N LYS A 236 21.93 -6.28 3.87
CA LYS A 236 22.73 -7.51 3.99
C LYS A 236 24.23 -7.20 4.04
N LEU A 237 24.73 -6.29 3.20
CA LEU A 237 26.13 -5.87 3.22
C LEU A 237 26.53 -5.12 4.48
N ASN A 238 25.60 -4.43 5.12
CA ASN A 238 25.86 -3.72 6.37
C ASN A 238 25.90 -4.65 7.60
N GLY A 239 25.63 -5.96 7.41
CA GLY A 239 25.84 -6.99 8.43
C GLY A 239 24.57 -7.50 9.11
N ARG A 240 23.38 -7.22 8.55
CA ARG A 240 22.08 -7.38 9.22
C ARG A 240 22.10 -6.80 10.62
#